data_AF-A0A368K1I8-F1
#
_entry.id   AF-A0A368K1I8-F1
#
_cell.length_a   1.000
_cell.length_b   1.000
_cell.length_c   1.000
_cell.angle_alpha   90.00
_cell.angle_beta   90.00
_cell.angle_gamma   90.00
#
_symmetry.space_group_name_H-M   'P 1'
#
loop_
_entity.id
_entity.type
_entity.pdbx_description
1 polymer ?
#
loop_
_entity_poly.entity_id
_entity_poly.type
_entity_poly.pdbx_seq_one_letter_code
_entity_poly.pdbx_strand_id
1 'polypeptide(L)' 'MMKNTETKSEHGANTDWMNSNEPIDNTIRYLAEHTDLSPNQARELIEKHGTDREKLLKIASTMKAEG' A
#
# COMPACT_ATOMS: atom_id res chain seq x y z
N MET A 1 25.70 23.20 1.88
CA MET A 1 24.63 22.87 0.91
C MET A 1 24.44 21.37 0.91
N MET A 2 23.46 20.86 1.66
CA MET A 2 23.11 19.43 1.63
C MET A 2 22.39 19.13 0.31
N LYS A 3 22.92 18.18 -0.46
CA LYS A 3 22.20 17.50 -1.54
C LYS A 3 21.60 16.24 -0.92
N ASN A 4 20.38 16.33 -0.41
CA ASN A 4 19.64 15.14 0.03
C ASN A 4 18.66 14.79 -1.08
N THR A 5 19.16 14.08 -2.08
CA THR A 5 18.34 13.41 -3.08
C THR A 5 18.65 11.94 -3.01
N GLU A 6 17.57 11.14 -2.95
CA GLU A 6 17.54 9.70 -3.18
C GLU A 6 17.63 8.80 -1.94
N THR A 7 16.55 8.75 -1.16
CA THR A 7 16.17 7.51 -0.49
C THR A 7 15.50 6.59 -1.53
N LYS A 8 16.33 5.93 -2.34
CA LYS A 8 15.95 4.65 -2.93
C LYS A 8 16.01 3.62 -1.81
N SER A 9 14.92 3.42 -1.10
CA SER A 9 14.77 2.24 -0.26
C SER A 9 14.54 1.05 -1.19
N GLU A 10 15.63 0.31 -1.39
CA GLU A 10 15.68 -0.97 -2.07
C GLU A 10 14.62 -1.89 -1.45
N HIS A 11 13.70 -2.39 -2.28
CA HIS A 11 12.66 -3.35 -1.90
C HIS A 11 13.29 -4.73 -1.65
N GLY A 12 14.07 -4.84 -0.57
CA GLY A 12 14.65 -6.08 -0.07
C GLY A 12 13.84 -6.60 1.12
N ALA A 13 13.02 -7.63 0.85
CA ALA A 13 12.41 -8.61 1.77
C ALA A 13 12.77 -8.54 3.28
N ASN A 14 12.38 -7.47 3.97
CA ASN A 14 12.28 -7.43 5.41
C ASN A 14 10.94 -6.78 5.75
N THR A 15 10.15 -7.44 6.59
CA THR A 15 8.78 -7.12 6.99
C THR A 15 8.63 -5.79 7.75
N ASP A 16 9.61 -4.90 7.63
CA ASP A 16 9.76 -3.63 8.34
C ASP A 16 8.59 -2.67 8.06
N TRP A 17 8.00 -2.76 6.86
CA TRP A 17 6.84 -1.95 6.49
C TRP A 17 5.58 -2.24 7.32
N MET A 18 5.48 -3.39 8.01
CA MET A 18 4.38 -3.62 8.96
C MET A 18 4.56 -2.90 10.31
N ASN A 19 5.79 -2.45 10.61
CA ASN A 19 6.13 -1.66 11.80
C ASN A 19 6.39 -0.18 11.47
N SER A 20 6.37 0.22 10.20
CA SER A 20 6.44 1.61 9.77
C SER A 20 5.18 2.38 10.17
N ASN A 21 5.38 3.57 10.74
CA ASN A 21 4.28 4.48 11.07
C ASN A 21 3.90 5.41 9.91
N GLU A 22 4.42 5.14 8.72
CA GLU A 22 4.15 5.92 7.51
C GLU A 22 2.66 5.80 7.11
N PRO A 23 2.02 6.89 6.64
CA PRO A 23 0.61 6.86 6.25
C PRO A 23 0.29 5.83 5.15
N ILE A 24 1.25 5.59 4.25
CA ILE A 24 1.08 4.67 3.13
C ILE A 24 1.08 3.22 3.59
N ASP A 25 2.02 2.83 4.45
CA ASP A 25 2.11 1.47 4.98
C ASP A 25 0.92 1.13 5.88
N ASN A 26 0.42 2.12 6.65
CA ASN A 26 -0.83 1.99 7.39
C ASN A 26 -2.05 1.77 6.48
N THR A 27 -2.05 2.37 5.29
CA THR A 27 -3.15 2.19 4.31
C THR A 27 -3.06 0.81 3.66
N ILE A 28 -1.86 0.34 3.31
CA ILE A 28 -1.61 -1.00 2.75
C ILE A 28 -2.07 -2.06 3.75
N ARG A 29 -1.63 -1.96 5.02
CA ARG A 29 -2.03 -2.89 6.07
C ARG A 29 -3.54 -2.93 6.23
N TYR A 30 -4.19 -1.76 6.32
CA TYR A 30 -5.64 -1.69 6.46
C TYR A 30 -6.37 -2.36 5.29
N LEU A 31 -5.94 -2.15 4.05
CA LEU A 31 -6.57 -2.81 2.91
C LEU A 31 -6.38 -4.32 2.97
N ALA A 32 -5.19 -4.81 3.29
CA ALA A 32 -4.92 -6.24 3.41
C ALA A 32 -5.70 -6.92 4.56
N GLU A 33 -5.95 -6.20 5.66
CA GLU A 33 -6.70 -6.73 6.82
C GLU A 33 -8.22 -6.70 6.60
N HIS A 34 -8.72 -5.73 5.84
CA HIS A 34 -10.16 -5.50 5.67
C HIS A 34 -10.71 -5.92 4.31
N THR A 35 -9.85 -6.39 3.40
CA THR A 35 -10.22 -6.86 2.05
C THR A 35 -9.44 -8.14 1.72
N ASP A 36 -9.82 -8.83 0.66
CA ASP A 36 -9.09 -10.03 0.19
C ASP A 36 -7.82 -9.70 -0.61
N LEU A 37 -7.35 -8.44 -0.60
CA LEU A 37 -6.13 -8.05 -1.30
C LEU A 37 -4.88 -8.50 -0.55
N SER A 38 -3.92 -9.05 -1.29
CA SER A 38 -2.56 -9.19 -0.77
C SER A 38 -1.90 -7.81 -0.57
N PRO A 39 -0.89 -7.68 0.30
CA PRO A 39 -0.16 -6.42 0.49
C PRO A 39 0.38 -5.80 -0.81
N ASN A 40 0.81 -6.64 -1.75
CA ASN A 40 1.31 -6.17 -3.04
C ASN A 40 0.18 -5.56 -3.88
N GLN A 41 -0.98 -6.21 -3.95
CA GLN A 41 -2.15 -5.67 -4.65
C GLN A 41 -2.65 -4.37 -4.00
N ALA A 42 -2.64 -4.28 -2.67
CA ALA A 42 -2.97 -3.05 -1.95
C ALA A 42 -1.99 -1.91 -2.27
N ARG A 43 -0.68 -2.22 -2.38
CA ARG A 43 0.36 -1.27 -2.77
C ARG A 43 0.14 -0.76 -4.20
N GLU A 44 -0.09 -1.67 -5.15
CA GLU A 44 -0.42 -1.33 -6.54
C GLU A 44 -1.70 -0.48 -6.65
N LEU A 45 -2.70 -0.78 -5.82
CA LEU A 45 -3.96 -0.03 -5.79
C LEU A 45 -3.75 1.41 -5.32
N ILE A 46 -2.93 1.60 -4.29
CA ILE A 46 -2.57 2.92 -3.78
C ILE A 46 -1.72 3.70 -4.79
N GLU A 47 -0.77 3.05 -5.46
CA GLU A 47 0.03 3.68 -6.52
C GLU A 47 -0.85 4.18 -7.69
N LYS A 48 -1.89 3.42 -8.05
CA LYS A 48 -2.80 3.77 -9.16
C LYS A 48 -3.87 4.80 -8.79
N HIS A 49 -4.33 4.82 -7.54
CA HIS A 49 -5.53 5.58 -7.15
C HIS A 49 -5.32 6.59 -6.00
N GLY A 50 -4.13 6.62 -5.40
CA GLY A 50 -3.81 7.44 -4.22
C GLY A 50 -4.21 6.76 -2.92
N THR A 51 -4.23 7.51 -1.82
CA THR A 51 -4.48 7.01 -0.45
C THR A 51 -5.92 7.23 0.04
N ASP A 52 -6.86 7.54 -0.85
CA ASP A 52 -8.27 7.71 -0.50
C ASP A 52 -8.90 6.36 -0.13
N ARG A 53 -9.02 6.10 1.17
CA ARG A 53 -9.46 4.81 1.71
C ARG A 53 -10.85 4.40 1.24
N GLU A 54 -11.81 5.32 1.14
CA GLU A 54 -13.18 4.96 0.71
C GLU A 54 -13.18 4.51 -0.75
N LYS A 55 -12.43 5.23 -1.60
CA LYS A 55 -12.25 4.86 -3.00
C LYS A 55 -11.54 3.51 -3.14
N LEU A 56 -10.48 3.29 -2.35
CA LEU A 56 -9.71 2.05 -2.37
C LEU A 56 -10.56 0.84 -1.95
N LEU A 57 -11.39 0.97 -0.90
CA LEU A 57 -12.32 -0.09 -0.48
C LEU A 57 -13.35 -0.42 -1.58
N LYS A 58 -13.87 0.61 -2.25
CA LYS A 58 -14.82 0.40 -3.36
C LYS A 58 -14.17 -0.38 -4.50
N ILE A 59 -12.95 -0.04 -4.89
CA ILE A 59 -12.23 -0.75 -5.96
C ILE A 59 -11.83 -2.17 -5.51
N ALA A 60 -11.37 -2.35 -4.27
CA ALA A 60 -11.06 -3.67 -3.73
C ALA A 60 -12.28 -4.61 -3.77
N SER A 61 -13.48 -4.08 -3.51
CA SER A 61 -14.73 -4.86 -3.57
C SER A 61 -15.06 -5.36 -4.98
N THR A 62 -14.66 -4.63 -6.04
CA THR A 62 -14.87 -5.07 -7.43
C THR A 62 -13.83 -6.08 -7.88
N MET A 63 -12.59 -6.00 -7.36
CA MET A 63 -11.51 -6.96 -7.67
C MET A 63 -11.80 -8.37 -7.14
N LYS A 64 -12.56 -8.49 -6.04
CA LYS A 64 -13.02 -9.78 -5.49
C LYS A 64 -13.92 -10.55 -6.45
N ALA A 65 -14.62 -9.85 -7.35
CA ALA A 65 -15.62 -10.45 -8.23
C ALA A 65 -15.04 -11.03 -9.53
N GLU A 66 -13.74 -10.84 -9.80
CA GLU A 66 -13.08 -11.28 -11.04
C GLU A 66 -12.16 -12.51 -10.85
N GLY A 67 -12.41 -13.33 -9.82
CA GLY A 67 -11.69 -14.59 -9.53
C GLY A 67 -12.55 -15.83 -9.64
#